data_AF-A0A7J9RWV2-F1
#
_entry.id   AF-A0A7J9RWV2-F1
#
_cell.length_a   1.000
_cell.length_b   1.000
_cell.length_c   1.000
_cell.angle_alpha   90.00
_cell.angle_beta   90.00
_cell.angle_gamma   90.00
#
_symmetry.space_group_name_H-M   'P 1'
#
loop_
_entity.id
_entity.type
_entity.pdbx_description
1 polymer ?
#
loop_
_entity_poly.entity_id
_entity_poly.type
_entity_poly.pdbx_seq_one_letter_code
_entity_poly.pdbx_strand_id
1 'polypeptide(L)' 'MKTIMIRDDVYKKLLEIKGDKSFSEVIEELIEESLNVRRKKIEKYFGILKEEEAKELTKEIEEMRKRIDEDITRKLSDY' A
#
# COMPACT_ATOMS: atom_id res chain seq x y z
N MET A 1 -24.68 16.32 0.63
CA MET A 1 -24.86 16.10 -0.82
C MET A 1 -24.03 17.11 -1.60
N LYS A 2 -23.39 16.67 -2.68
CA LYS A 2 -22.66 17.50 -3.65
C LYS A 2 -23.07 17.03 -5.04
N THR A 3 -23.15 17.92 -6.02
CA THR A 3 -23.50 17.58 -7.39
C THR A 3 -22.23 17.45 -8.22
N ILE A 4 -22.12 16.36 -8.97
CA ILE A 4 -21.07 16.16 -9.97
C ILE A 4 -21.72 16.00 -11.34
N MET A 5 -21.08 16.54 -12.36
CA MET A 5 -21.45 16.26 -13.74
C MET A 5 -20.59 15.12 -14.27
N ILE A 6 -21.23 14.17 -14.93
CA ILE A 6 -20.57 13.06 -15.61
C ILE A 6 -21.05 12.99 -17.04
N ARG A 7 -20.27 12.37 -17.91
CA ARG A 7 -20.66 12.15 -19.30
C ARG A 7 -21.78 11.12 -19.39
N ASP A 8 -22.62 11.25 -20.41
CA ASP A 8 -23.74 10.34 -20.67
C ASP A 8 -23.31 8.88 -20.80
N ASP A 9 -22.15 8.61 -21.40
CA ASP A 9 -21.60 7.26 -21.54
C ASP A 9 -21.28 6.63 -20.17
N VAL A 10 -20.76 7.42 -19.24
CA VAL A 10 -20.46 6.99 -17.87
C VAL A 10 -21.75 6.79 -17.08
N TYR A 11 -22.73 7.69 -17.24
CA TYR A 11 -24.03 7.55 -16.60
C TYR A 11 -24.73 6.24 -16.99
N LYS A 12 -24.75 5.90 -18.29
CA LYS A 12 -25.33 4.64 -18.79
C LYS A 12 -24.66 3.41 -18.18
N LYS A 13 -23.33 3.40 -18.11
CA LYS A 13 -22.58 2.31 -17.47
C LYS A 13 -22.92 2.17 -15.99
N LEU A 14 -23.00 3.29 -15.26
CA LEU A 14 -23.40 3.26 -13.85
C LEU A 14 -24.84 2.79 -13.67
N LEU A 15 -25.74 3.15 -14.59
CA LEU A 15 -27.14 2.73 -14.56
C LEU A 15 -27.30 1.22 -14.74
N GLU A 16 -26.50 0.60 -15.61
CA GLU A 16 -26.47 -0.86 -15.81
C GLU A 16 -26.02 -1.62 -14.54
N ILE A 17 -25.08 -1.04 -13.79
CA ILE A 17 -24.54 -1.63 -12.55
C ILE A 17 -25.48 -1.39 -11.36
N LYS A 18 -26.21 -0.27 -11.38
CA LYS A 18 -26.95 0.25 -10.23
C LYS A 18 -27.99 -0.73 -9.69
N GLY A 19 -28.74 -1.40 -10.57
CA GLY A 19 -29.89 -2.21 -10.15
C GLY A 19 -30.80 -1.41 -9.19
N ASP A 20 -31.04 -1.99 -8.00
CA ASP A 20 -31.87 -1.39 -6.95
C ASP A 20 -31.12 -0.41 -6.04
N LYS A 21 -29.79 -0.32 -6.14
CA LYS A 21 -28.96 0.54 -5.28
C LYS A 21 -29.06 2.01 -5.68
N SER A 22 -28.60 2.91 -4.82
CA SER A 22 -28.37 4.31 -5.18
C SER A 22 -27.06 4.47 -5.95
N PHE A 23 -26.94 5.54 -6.75
CA PHE A 23 -25.68 5.85 -7.43
C PHE A 23 -24.53 6.08 -6.45
N SER A 24 -24.81 6.63 -5.27
CA SER A 24 -23.79 6.84 -4.24
C SER A 24 -23.21 5.53 -3.73
N GLU A 25 -24.06 4.52 -3.45
CA GLU A 25 -23.62 3.20 -3.01
C GLU A 25 -22.80 2.49 -4.08
N VAL A 26 -23.22 2.56 -5.35
CA VAL A 26 -22.47 1.98 -6.47
C VAL A 26 -21.09 2.63 -6.60
N ILE A 27 -21.01 3.96 -6.47
CA ILE A 27 -19.74 4.69 -6.53
C ILE A 27 -18.85 4.32 -5.35
N GLU A 28 -19.42 4.20 -4.14
CA GLU A 28 -18.69 3.80 -2.94
C GLU A 28 -18.10 2.39 -3.08
N GLU A 29 -18.90 1.41 -3.52
CA GLU A 29 -18.43 0.04 -3.77
C GLU A 29 -17.30 0.00 -4.82
N LEU A 30 -17.45 0.73 -5.93
CA LEU A 30 -16.41 0.80 -6.97
C LEU A 30 -15.11 1.46 -6.45
N ILE A 31 -15.23 2.45 -5.58
CA ILE A 31 -14.06 3.09 -4.94
C ILE A 31 -13.40 2.11 -3.99
N GLU A 32 -14.15 1.43 -3.14
CA GLU A 32 -13.62 0.44 -2.18
C GLU A 32 -12.94 -0.73 -2.89
N GLU A 33 -13.56 -1.29 -3.93
CA GLU A 33 -12.94 -2.34 -4.74
C GLU A 33 -11.63 -1.86 -5.37
N SER A 34 -11.61 -0.65 -5.94
CA SER A 34 -10.40 -0.06 -6.54
C SER A 34 -9.30 0.15 -5.50
N LEU A 35 -9.63 0.63 -4.30
CA LEU A 35 -8.68 0.80 -3.19
C LEU A 35 -8.18 -0.54 -2.66
N ASN A 36 -9.05 -1.53 -2.54
CA ASN A 36 -8.70 -2.88 -2.11
C ASN A 36 -7.80 -3.59 -3.13
N VAL A 37 -8.06 -3.44 -4.43
CA VAL A 37 -7.18 -3.96 -5.49
C VAL A 37 -5.83 -3.26 -5.47
N ARG A 38 -5.78 -1.95 -5.22
CA ARG A 38 -4.51 -1.21 -5.05
C ARG A 38 -3.75 -1.67 -3.81
N ARG A 39 -4.42 -1.84 -2.67
CA ARG A 39 -3.81 -2.38 -1.43
C ARG A 39 -3.27 -3.79 -1.65
N LYS A 40 -4.06 -4.69 -2.23
CA LYS A 40 -3.61 -6.06 -2.58
C LYS A 40 -2.45 -6.07 -3.57
N LYS A 41 -2.40 -5.14 -4.53
CA LYS A 41 -1.23 -4.99 -5.42
C LYS A 41 -0.01 -4.53 -4.64
N ILE A 42 -0.16 -3.55 -3.75
CA ILE A 42 0.92 -3.10 -2.88
C ILE A 42 1.39 -4.25 -1.98
N GLU A 43 0.49 -4.98 -1.33
CA GLU A 43 0.81 -6.17 -0.53
C GLU A 43 1.56 -7.23 -1.33
N LYS A 44 1.14 -7.50 -2.57
CA LYS A 44 1.76 -8.48 -3.47
C LYS A 44 3.17 -8.08 -3.92
N TYR A 45 3.42 -6.78 -4.16
CA TYR A 45 4.70 -6.30 -4.71
C TYR A 45 5.68 -5.80 -3.63
N PHE A 46 5.16 -5.30 -2.51
CA PHE A 46 5.96 -4.71 -1.43
C PHE A 46 5.98 -5.56 -0.17
N GLY A 47 5.30 -6.73 -0.14
CA GLY A 47 5.38 -7.73 0.91
C GLY A 47 5.40 -7.13 2.30
N ILE A 48 4.23 -6.84 2.88
CA ILE A 48 4.18 -6.29 4.24
C ILE A 48 4.78 -7.35 5.16
N LEU A 49 6.02 -7.11 5.61
CA LEU A 49 6.62 -7.85 6.71
C LEU A 49 5.63 -7.77 7.86
N LYS A 50 5.24 -8.92 8.42
CA LYS A 50 4.54 -8.95 9.70
C LYS A 50 5.35 -8.17 10.72
N GLU A 51 4.71 -7.66 11.75
CA GLU A 51 5.38 -6.81 12.75
C GLU A 51 6.62 -7.50 13.34
N GLU A 52 6.55 -8.82 13.51
CA GLU A 52 7.63 -9.70 13.95
C GLU A 52 8.76 -9.78 12.92
N GLU A 53 8.44 -9.99 11.64
CA GLU A 53 9.41 -10.04 10.55
C GLU A 53 10.10 -8.67 10.37
N ALA A 54 9.37 -7.58 10.57
CA ALA A 54 9.92 -6.23 10.54
C ALA A 54 10.86 -5.96 11.72
N LYS A 55 10.50 -6.45 12.92
CA LYS A 55 11.33 -6.36 14.14
C LYS A 55 12.62 -7.17 13.99
N GLU A 56 12.54 -8.40 13.47
CA GLU A 56 13.71 -9.24 13.21
C GLU A 56 14.64 -8.59 12.18
N LEU A 57 14.10 -8.12 11.05
CA LEU A 57 14.89 -7.45 10.02
C LEU A 57 15.57 -6.17 10.55
N THR A 58 14.87 -5.40 11.38
CA THR A 58 15.45 -4.19 12.01
C THR A 58 16.64 -4.55 12.88
N LYS A 59 16.52 -5.61 13.70
CA LYS A 59 17.60 -6.11 14.55
C LYS A 59 18.81 -6.57 13.73
N GLU A 60 18.58 -7.33 12.66
CA GLU A 60 19.66 -7.78 11.77
C GLU A 60 20.42 -6.61 11.12
N ILE A 61 19.70 -5.56 10.70
CA ILE A 61 20.30 -4.36 10.12
C ILE A 61 21.17 -3.62 11.15
N GLU A 62 20.69 -3.47 12.39
CA GLU A 62 21.45 -2.83 13.46
C GLU A 62 22.73 -3.60 13.80
N GLU A 63 22.65 -4.93 13.92
CA GLU A 63 23.82 -5.79 14.15
C GLU A 63 24.82 -5.72 13.00
N MET A 64 24.34 -5.70 11.75
CA MET A 64 25.19 -5.55 10.58
C MET A 64 25.93 -4.21 10.58
N ARG A 65 25.22 -3.11 10.85
CA ARG A 65 25.83 -1.77 10.93
C ARG A 65 26.90 -1.70 12.00
N LYS A 66 26.60 -2.23 13.19
CA LYS A 66 27.57 -2.27 14.29
C LYS A 66 28.84 -3.03 13.92
N ARG A 67 28.71 -4.20 13.27
CA ARG A 67 29.88 -4.96 12.78
C ARG A 67 30.70 -4.17 11.77
N ILE A 68 30.03 -3.48 10.84
CA ILE A 68 30.70 -2.63 9.85
C ILE A 68 31.46 -1.50 10.53
N ASP A 69 30.84 -0.81 11.49
CA ASP A 69 31.47 0.30 12.21
C ASP A 69 32.67 -0.18 13.04
N GLU A 70 32.57 -1.33 13.71
CA GLU A 70 33.68 -1.94 14.45
C GLU A 70 34.84 -2.33 13.52
N ASP A 71 34.55 -2.91 12.36
CA ASP A 71 35.57 -3.28 11.37
C ASP A 71 36.25 -2.04 10.75
N ILE A 72 35.50 -0.97 10.48
CA ILE A 72 36.05 0.31 10.03
C ILE A 72 36.95 0.91 11.12
N THR A 73 36.49 0.92 12.37
CA THR A 73 37.24 1.47 13.51
C THR A 73 38.55 0.73 13.73
N ARG A 74 38.54 -0.61 13.65
CA ARG A 74 39.74 -1.44 13.76
C ARG A 74 40.75 -1.14 12.64
N LYS A 75 40.28 -1.04 11.40
CA LYS A 75 41.16 -0.70 10.26
C LYS A 75 41.78 0.69 10.36
N LEU A 76 41.07 1.64 10.98
CA LEU A 76 41.57 2.99 11.19
C LEU A 76 42.53 3.10 12.39
N SER A 77 42.44 2.20 13.37
CA SER A 77 43.38 2.17 14.51
C SER A 77 44.72 1.52 14.20
N ASP A 78 44.78 0.70 13.15
CA ASP A 78 45.99 0.01 12.69
C ASP A 78 46.87 0.87 11.75
N TYR A 79 46.51 2.16 11.56
CA TYR A 79 47.24 3.19 10.81
C TYR A 79 47.79 4.28 11.76
#